data_AF-A0A1Q7PAM1-F1
#
_entry.id   AF-A0A1Q7PAM1-F1
#
_cell.length_a   1.000
_cell.length_b   1.000
_cell.length_c   1.000
_cell.angle_alpha   90.00
_cell.angle_beta   90.00
_cell.angle_gamma   90.00
#
_symmetry.space_group_name_H-M   'P 1'
#
loop_
_entity.id
_entity.type
_entity.pdbx_description
1 polymer ?
#
loop_
_entity_poly.entity_id
_entity_poly.type
_entity_poly.pdbx_seq_one_letter_code
_entity_poly.pdbx_strand_id
1 'polypeptide(L)'
;MEIHAFPAGELETVFRVLRTALNPVGPLDASERQFLETYSRITGWRWPPGSELLPIRANDVRIEGAHRRKRLVQLASIAALFNHPLRLASVLFVKTLASSLAVSIFFIQFAILQFHQGIHLTPVAKPEVGNFDPVNVLWAIHRGASCNVDMTHQWKYWSLMPLPLDEVREKCGLLPKLEAKREAA
;
A
#
# COMPACT_ATOMS: atom_id res chain seq x y z
N MET A 1 18.85 -5.55 -10.65
CA MET A 1 18.27 -4.80 -9.53
C MET A 1 16.79 -5.14 -9.49
N GLU A 2 16.36 -5.92 -8.49
CA GLU A 2 14.94 -6.33 -8.38
C GLU A 2 14.11 -5.14 -7.89
N ILE A 3 13.29 -4.58 -8.78
CA ILE A 3 12.36 -3.48 -8.50
C ILE A 3 11.11 -3.99 -7.75
N HIS A 4 10.95 -5.31 -7.62
CA HIS A 4 9.82 -5.92 -6.93
C HIS A 4 9.92 -5.72 -5.41
N ALA A 5 8.87 -5.17 -4.81
CA ALA A 5 8.82 -4.91 -3.37
C ALA A 5 8.92 -6.19 -2.51
N PHE A 6 8.51 -7.32 -3.06
CA PHE A 6 8.57 -8.65 -2.46
C PHE A 6 8.97 -9.68 -3.52
N PRO A 7 9.78 -10.70 -3.16
CA PRO A 7 10.10 -11.81 -4.04
C PRO A 7 8.87 -12.72 -4.25
N ALA A 8 8.84 -13.47 -5.35
CA ALA A 8 7.70 -14.30 -5.72
C ALA A 8 7.26 -15.29 -4.62
N GLY A 9 8.22 -15.86 -3.87
CA GLY A 9 7.93 -16.79 -2.78
C GLY A 9 7.26 -16.16 -1.55
N GLU A 10 7.32 -14.83 -1.39
CA GLU A 10 6.64 -14.11 -0.30
C GLU A 10 5.24 -13.62 -0.72
N LEU A 11 4.92 -13.56 -2.02
CA LEU A 11 3.71 -12.91 -2.52
C LEU A 11 2.42 -13.56 -2.01
N GLU A 12 2.33 -14.88 -1.91
CA GLU A 12 1.13 -15.53 -1.34
C GLU A 12 0.86 -15.04 0.09
N THR A 13 1.90 -14.99 0.94
CA THR A 13 1.80 -14.46 2.30
C THR A 13 1.38 -12.99 2.28
N VAL A 14 1.94 -12.18 1.39
CA VAL A 14 1.54 -10.77 1.22
C VAL A 14 0.05 -10.68 0.89
N PHE A 15 -0.44 -11.39 -0.11
CA PHE A 15 -1.85 -11.35 -0.51
C PHE A 15 -2.80 -11.82 0.60
N ARG A 16 -2.42 -12.86 1.36
CA ARG A 16 -3.21 -13.29 2.53
C ARG A 16 -3.23 -12.24 3.64
N VAL A 17 -2.13 -11.53 3.85
CA VAL A 17 -2.07 -10.40 4.80
C VAL A 17 -2.98 -9.26 4.32
N LEU A 18 -2.94 -8.89 3.05
CA LEU A 18 -3.80 -7.84 2.50
C LEU A 18 -5.28 -8.22 2.58
N ARG A 19 -5.65 -9.45 2.20
CA ARG A 19 -7.00 -9.99 2.38
C ARG A 19 -7.46 -9.87 3.83
N THR A 20 -6.60 -10.25 4.78
CA THR A 20 -6.94 -10.20 6.21
C THR A 20 -7.05 -8.76 6.70
N ALA A 21 -6.20 -7.85 6.22
CA ALA A 21 -6.28 -6.43 6.57
C ALA A 21 -7.56 -5.76 6.02
N LEU A 22 -8.02 -6.15 4.83
CA LEU A 22 -9.29 -5.69 4.27
C LEU A 22 -10.46 -6.17 5.14
N ASN A 23 -10.60 -7.49 5.33
CA ASN A 23 -11.63 -8.07 6.17
C ASN A 23 -11.09 -9.27 6.96
N PRO A 24 -10.83 -9.15 8.28
CA PRO A 24 -10.30 -10.27 9.05
C PRO A 24 -11.29 -11.42 9.29
N VAL A 25 -12.59 -11.13 9.32
CA VAL A 25 -13.63 -12.06 9.82
C VAL A 25 -14.55 -12.55 8.71
N GLY A 26 -14.87 -11.69 7.75
CA GLY A 26 -15.87 -11.96 6.71
C GLY A 26 -15.29 -12.22 5.32
N PRO A 27 -16.18 -12.44 4.34
CA PRO A 27 -15.83 -12.43 2.92
C PRO A 27 -15.47 -11.01 2.47
N LEU A 28 -14.70 -10.92 1.38
CA LEU A 28 -14.40 -9.63 0.78
C LEU A 28 -15.56 -9.11 -0.06
N ASP A 29 -15.85 -7.82 0.02
CA ASP A 29 -16.77 -7.13 -0.88
C ASP A 29 -16.14 -6.86 -2.27
N ALA A 30 -16.89 -6.23 -3.17
CA ALA A 30 -16.43 -5.96 -4.53
C ALA A 30 -15.24 -4.98 -4.59
N SER A 31 -15.24 -3.95 -3.74
CA SER A 31 -14.16 -2.94 -3.69
C SER A 31 -12.87 -3.54 -3.13
N GLU A 32 -13.00 -4.34 -2.08
CA GLU A 32 -11.89 -5.06 -1.45
C GLU A 32 -11.26 -6.09 -2.40
N ARG A 33 -12.07 -6.80 -3.18
CA ARG A 33 -11.57 -7.69 -4.25
C ARG A 33 -10.86 -6.90 -5.33
N GLN A 34 -11.43 -5.77 -5.76
CA GLN A 34 -10.81 -4.90 -6.76
C GLN A 34 -9.43 -4.39 -6.32
N PHE A 35 -9.24 -4.10 -5.04
CA PHE A 35 -7.92 -3.78 -4.50
C PHE A 35 -6.92 -4.93 -4.71
N LEU A 36 -7.28 -6.16 -4.33
CA LEU A 36 -6.41 -7.32 -4.50
C LEU A 36 -6.14 -7.63 -5.98
N GLU A 37 -7.14 -7.53 -6.85
CA GLU A 37 -6.99 -7.69 -8.30
C GLU A 37 -6.07 -6.62 -8.91
N THR A 38 -6.17 -5.39 -8.43
CA THR A 38 -5.29 -4.31 -8.89
C THR A 38 -3.86 -4.59 -8.45
N TYR A 39 -3.66 -4.98 -7.20
CA TYR A 39 -2.33 -5.29 -6.68
C TYR A 39 -1.72 -6.55 -7.32
N SER A 40 -2.54 -7.52 -7.72
CA SER A 40 -2.09 -8.72 -8.44
C SER A 40 -1.58 -8.38 -9.84
N ARG A 41 -2.24 -7.45 -10.54
CA ARG A 41 -1.74 -6.90 -11.81
C ARG A 41 -0.41 -6.16 -11.64
N ILE A 42 -0.25 -5.38 -10.57
CA ILE A 42 0.99 -4.65 -10.26
C ILE A 42 2.15 -5.62 -10.02
N THR A 43 1.92 -6.68 -9.27
CA THR A 43 2.95 -7.64 -8.87
C THR A 43 3.17 -8.76 -9.90
N GLY A 44 2.27 -8.91 -10.88
CA GLY A 44 2.24 -10.03 -11.82
C GLY A 44 1.84 -11.36 -11.17
N TRP A 45 1.52 -11.39 -9.88
CA TRP A 45 1.13 -12.59 -9.17
C TRP A 45 -0.32 -12.95 -9.46
N ARG A 46 -0.62 -14.23 -9.66
CA ARG A 46 -1.97 -14.74 -9.86
C ARG A 46 -2.28 -15.80 -8.82
N TRP A 47 -3.37 -15.64 -8.09
CA TRP A 47 -3.87 -16.71 -7.23
C TRP A 47 -4.52 -17.82 -8.10
N PRO A 48 -4.46 -19.09 -7.67
CA PRO A 48 -5.01 -20.20 -8.46
C PRO A 48 -6.51 -20.02 -8.74
N PRO A 49 -6.98 -20.29 -9.97
CA PRO A 49 -8.40 -20.22 -10.30
C PRO A 49 -9.21 -21.20 -9.44
N GLY A 50 -10.31 -20.73 -8.86
CA GLY A 50 -11.18 -21.52 -7.99
C GLY A 50 -10.70 -21.66 -6.53
N SER A 51 -9.55 -21.07 -6.17
CA SER A 51 -9.09 -20.99 -4.78
C SER A 51 -9.51 -19.69 -4.11
N GLU A 52 -9.90 -19.76 -2.83
CA GLU A 52 -10.15 -18.57 -2.01
C GLU A 52 -8.89 -18.18 -1.23
N LEU A 53 -8.54 -16.90 -1.24
CA LEU A 53 -7.50 -16.36 -0.38
C LEU A 53 -7.96 -16.39 1.08
N LEU A 54 -7.50 -17.39 1.81
CA LEU A 54 -7.85 -17.57 3.22
C LEU A 54 -7.12 -16.54 4.10
N PRO A 55 -7.78 -16.07 5.18
CA PRO A 55 -7.13 -15.20 6.15
C PRO A 55 -5.89 -15.85 6.76
N ILE A 56 -5.00 -15.01 7.27
CA ILE A 56 -3.76 -15.41 7.95
C ILE A 56 -3.72 -14.75 9.33
N ARG A 57 -3.23 -15.47 10.34
CA ARG A 57 -2.99 -14.86 11.65
C ARG A 57 -1.70 -14.04 11.58
N ALA A 58 -1.71 -12.87 12.19
CA ALA A 58 -0.54 -11.98 12.22
C ALA A 58 0.74 -12.69 12.70
N ASN A 59 0.64 -13.53 13.73
CA ASN A 59 1.76 -14.26 14.31
C ASN A 59 2.32 -15.38 13.41
N ASP A 60 1.60 -15.77 12.36
CA ASP A 60 2.04 -16.80 11.41
C ASP A 60 2.79 -16.17 10.22
N VAL A 61 2.79 -14.83 10.09
CA VAL A 61 3.43 -14.13 8.99
C VAL A 61 4.95 -14.18 9.14
N ARG A 62 5.63 -14.62 8.09
CA ARG A 62 7.09 -14.64 7.98
C ARG A 62 7.50 -13.90 6.71
N ILE A 63 8.29 -12.83 6.89
CA ILE A 63 8.85 -12.02 5.81
C ILE A 63 10.30 -11.72 6.18
N GLU A 64 11.20 -12.01 5.24
CA GLU A 64 12.63 -11.79 5.46
C GLU A 64 13.01 -10.32 5.22
N GLY A 65 13.96 -9.82 6.00
CA GLY A 65 14.47 -8.44 5.86
C GLY A 65 13.59 -7.36 6.51
N ALA A 66 14.23 -6.46 7.27
CA ALA A 66 13.55 -5.39 7.99
C ALA A 66 12.80 -4.42 7.06
N HIS A 67 13.37 -4.11 5.90
CA HIS A 67 12.73 -3.23 4.93
C HIS A 67 11.43 -3.81 4.35
N ARG A 68 11.41 -5.11 4.01
CA ARG A 68 10.20 -5.77 3.49
C ARG A 68 9.12 -5.90 4.56
N ARG A 69 9.49 -6.24 5.81
CA ARG A 69 8.56 -6.21 6.95
C ARG A 69 7.90 -4.85 7.11
N LYS A 70 8.68 -3.77 7.07
CA LYS A 70 8.15 -2.40 7.13
C LYS A 70 7.17 -2.14 5.98
N ARG A 71 7.55 -2.45 4.75
CA ARG A 71 6.68 -2.28 3.57
C ARG A 71 5.38 -3.07 3.67
N LEU A 72 5.42 -4.30 4.16
CA LEU A 72 4.21 -5.14 4.32
C LEU A 72 3.24 -4.49 5.30
N VAL A 73 3.72 -4.04 6.45
CA VAL A 73 2.88 -3.36 7.46
C VAL A 73 2.29 -2.07 6.90
N GLN A 74 3.06 -1.32 6.11
CA GLN A 74 2.55 -0.12 5.44
C GLN A 74 1.42 -0.46 4.45
N LEU A 75 1.64 -1.48 3.61
CA LEU A 75 0.64 -1.91 2.64
C LEU A 75 -0.61 -2.51 3.29
N ALA A 76 -0.45 -3.27 4.38
CA ALA A 76 -1.56 -3.78 5.18
C ALA A 76 -2.35 -2.64 5.84
N SER A 77 -1.68 -1.58 6.26
CA SER A 77 -2.34 -0.39 6.79
C SER A 77 -3.16 0.30 5.71
N ILE A 78 -2.62 0.45 4.49
CA ILE A 78 -3.37 0.98 3.33
C ILE A 78 -4.59 0.12 3.02
N ALA A 79 -4.42 -1.21 3.01
CA ALA A 79 -5.52 -2.14 2.79
C ALA A 79 -6.62 -2.00 3.85
N ALA A 80 -6.26 -1.84 5.14
CA ALA A 80 -7.24 -1.59 6.18
C ALA A 80 -8.05 -0.30 5.95
N LEU A 81 -7.44 0.74 5.37
CA LEU A 81 -8.08 2.03 5.08
C LEU A 81 -9.06 2.02 3.91
N PHE A 82 -9.08 0.96 3.10
CA PHE A 82 -10.14 0.80 2.10
C PHE A 82 -11.52 0.65 2.74
N ASN A 83 -11.58 0.31 4.04
CA ASN A 83 -12.81 0.27 4.80
C ASN A 83 -13.22 1.66 5.28
N HIS A 84 -14.41 2.10 4.88
CA HIS A 84 -15.03 3.31 5.43
C HIS A 84 -16.47 2.99 5.90
N PRO A 85 -16.76 2.99 7.22
CA PRO A 85 -15.84 3.30 8.32
C PRO A 85 -14.76 2.23 8.54
N LEU A 86 -13.66 2.64 9.18
CA LEU A 86 -12.53 1.76 9.46
C LEU A 86 -12.93 0.65 10.45
N ARG A 87 -12.69 -0.61 10.10
CA ARG A 87 -13.05 -1.75 10.94
C ARG A 87 -12.05 -1.92 12.08
N LEU A 88 -12.55 -2.00 13.32
CA LEU A 88 -11.71 -2.25 14.50
C LEU A 88 -10.89 -3.55 14.36
N ALA A 89 -11.49 -4.61 13.83
CA ALA A 89 -10.80 -5.87 13.59
C ALA A 89 -9.59 -5.73 12.65
N SER A 90 -9.71 -4.93 11.59
CA SER A 90 -8.61 -4.65 10.65
C SER A 90 -7.48 -3.88 11.33
N VAL A 91 -7.82 -2.89 12.16
CA VAL A 91 -6.84 -2.12 12.94
C VAL A 91 -6.09 -3.02 13.92
N LEU A 92 -6.82 -3.87 14.65
CA LEU A 92 -6.22 -4.82 15.58
C LEU A 92 -5.30 -5.81 14.86
N PHE A 93 -5.71 -6.34 13.72
CA PHE A 93 -4.87 -7.21 12.90
C PHE A 93 -3.57 -6.52 12.49
N VAL A 94 -3.63 -5.30 11.94
CA VAL A 94 -2.44 -4.54 11.52
C VAL A 94 -1.53 -4.23 12.71
N LYS A 95 -2.09 -3.88 13.88
CA LYS A 95 -1.33 -3.65 15.11
C LYS A 95 -0.58 -4.91 15.55
N THR A 96 -1.26 -6.06 15.60
CA THR A 96 -0.64 -7.34 15.96
C THR A 96 0.42 -7.75 14.93
N LEU A 97 0.16 -7.54 13.64
CA LEU A 97 1.13 -7.78 12.57
C LEU A 97 2.40 -6.96 12.78
N ALA A 98 2.26 -5.65 13.01
CA ALA A 98 3.37 -4.75 13.26
C ALA A 98 4.21 -5.19 14.47
N SER A 99 3.55 -5.55 15.58
CA SER A 99 4.22 -6.10 16.76
C SER A 99 4.97 -7.40 16.45
N SER A 100 4.33 -8.35 15.76
CA SER A 100 4.94 -9.65 15.42
C SER A 100 6.17 -9.53 14.50
N LEU A 101 6.19 -8.49 13.65
CA LEU A 101 7.27 -8.21 12.71
C LEU A 101 8.33 -7.23 13.25
N ALA A 102 8.17 -6.77 14.51
CA ALA A 102 8.98 -5.74 15.15
C ALA A 102 9.07 -4.44 14.32
N VAL A 103 7.92 -3.99 13.78
CA VAL A 103 7.78 -2.78 12.97
C VAL A 103 6.96 -1.74 13.73
N SER A 104 7.39 -0.48 13.68
CA SER A 104 6.61 0.65 14.19
C SER A 104 5.66 1.24 13.14
N ILE A 105 4.41 1.56 13.54
CA ILE A 105 3.36 2.13 12.68
C ILE A 105 3.10 3.63 12.90
N PHE A 106 3.92 4.32 13.72
CA PHE A 106 3.58 5.66 14.23
C PHE A 106 3.25 6.69 13.13
N PHE A 107 3.95 6.65 11.99
CA PHE A 107 3.74 7.64 10.93
C PHE A 107 2.41 7.44 10.18
N ILE A 108 2.00 6.18 9.93
CA ILE A 108 0.73 5.89 9.25
C ILE A 108 -0.43 6.10 10.21
N GLN A 109 -0.28 5.70 11.46
CA GLN A 109 -1.32 5.87 12.48
C GLN A 109 -1.74 7.33 12.62
N PHE A 110 -0.80 8.27 12.59
CA PHE A 110 -1.10 9.70 12.56
C PHE A 110 -1.96 10.09 11.35
N ALA A 111 -1.51 9.73 10.14
CA ALA A 111 -2.21 10.09 8.91
C ALA A 111 -3.63 9.50 8.85
N ILE A 112 -3.80 8.27 9.34
CA ILE A 112 -5.10 7.59 9.44
C ILE A 112 -6.02 8.33 10.41
N LEU A 113 -5.56 8.51 11.64
CA LEU A 113 -6.43 9.06 12.69
C LEU A 113 -6.80 10.51 12.36
N GLN A 114 -5.85 11.32 11.88
CA GLN A 114 -6.09 12.74 11.64
C GLN A 114 -6.76 13.04 10.29
N PHE A 115 -6.33 12.44 9.18
CA PHE A 115 -6.81 12.81 7.84
C PHE A 115 -7.81 11.84 7.24
N HIS A 116 -7.98 10.67 7.85
CA HIS A 116 -8.95 9.68 7.38
C HIS A 116 -10.12 9.51 8.35
N GLN A 117 -9.89 9.60 9.67
CA GLN A 117 -10.94 9.46 10.69
C GLN A 117 -11.35 10.79 11.35
N GLY A 118 -10.72 11.92 10.99
CA GLY A 118 -11.06 13.22 11.55
C GLY A 118 -10.74 13.39 13.05
N ILE A 119 -9.82 12.61 13.59
CA ILE A 119 -9.39 12.68 14.99
C ILE A 119 -8.23 13.67 15.11
N HIS A 120 -8.45 14.77 15.83
CA HIS A 120 -7.45 15.81 16.02
C HIS A 120 -6.31 15.33 16.93
N LEU A 121 -5.18 14.93 16.34
CA LEU A 121 -4.02 14.41 17.08
C LEU A 121 -2.87 15.39 17.17
N THR A 122 -2.69 16.26 16.18
CA THR A 122 -1.61 17.25 16.15
C THR A 122 -2.15 18.67 16.19
N PRO A 123 -1.51 19.58 16.93
CA PRO A 123 -2.00 20.96 17.07
C PRO A 123 -1.82 21.81 15.80
N VAL A 124 -1.06 21.33 14.80
CA VAL A 124 -0.65 22.12 13.63
C VAL A 124 -1.66 22.02 12.49
N ALA A 125 -2.22 20.83 12.26
CA ALA A 125 -3.12 20.60 11.14
C ALA A 125 -4.51 20.21 11.66
N LYS A 126 -5.55 20.75 11.02
CA LYS A 126 -6.94 20.40 11.35
C LYS A 126 -7.20 18.92 11.00
N PRO A 127 -8.07 18.23 11.76
CA PRO A 127 -8.55 16.93 11.35
C PRO A 127 -9.41 17.04 10.09
N GLU A 128 -9.30 16.06 9.22
CA GLU A 128 -10.10 15.95 8.00
C GLU A 128 -10.63 14.52 7.83
N VAL A 129 -11.72 14.36 7.10
CA VAL A 129 -12.35 13.08 6.77
C VAL A 129 -12.51 13.01 5.26
N GLY A 130 -12.27 11.84 4.68
CA GLY A 130 -12.48 11.61 3.24
C GLY A 130 -11.28 11.91 2.33
N ASN A 131 -10.12 12.30 2.85
CA ASN A 131 -8.92 12.53 2.03
C ASN A 131 -8.23 11.26 1.53
N PHE A 132 -8.68 10.08 1.97
CA PHE A 132 -8.19 8.83 1.41
C PHE A 132 -9.03 8.49 0.17
N ASP A 133 -8.47 8.73 -1.00
CA ASP A 133 -9.02 8.28 -2.27
C ASP A 133 -8.34 6.95 -2.67
N PRO A 134 -9.07 5.82 -2.61
CA PRO A 134 -8.53 4.50 -2.93
C PRO A 134 -7.94 4.39 -4.34
N VAL A 135 -8.53 5.09 -5.31
CA VAL A 135 -8.09 5.09 -6.71
C VAL A 135 -6.76 5.82 -6.84
N ASN A 136 -6.64 7.01 -6.22
CA ASN A 136 -5.39 7.77 -6.22
C ASN A 136 -4.26 6.99 -5.54
N VAL A 137 -4.56 6.28 -4.44
CA VAL A 137 -3.58 5.48 -3.72
C VAL A 137 -3.11 4.27 -4.55
N LEU A 138 -4.03 3.52 -5.17
CA LEU A 138 -3.67 2.41 -6.05
C LEU A 138 -2.83 2.87 -7.24
N TRP A 139 -3.19 4.00 -7.84
CA TRP A 139 -2.39 4.59 -8.91
C TRP A 139 -1.00 4.99 -8.41
N ALA A 140 -0.88 5.62 -7.23
CA ALA A 140 0.41 5.95 -6.64
C ALA A 140 1.29 4.71 -6.40
N ILE A 141 0.71 3.59 -5.95
CA ILE A 141 1.41 2.31 -5.79
C ILE A 141 1.89 1.79 -7.16
N HIS A 142 1.02 1.78 -8.18
CA HIS A 142 1.37 1.33 -9.53
C HIS A 142 2.48 2.18 -10.16
N ARG A 143 2.38 3.51 -10.05
CA ARG A 143 3.42 4.45 -10.50
C ARG A 143 4.76 4.19 -9.81
N GLY A 144 4.73 3.98 -8.49
CA GLY A 144 5.93 3.68 -7.71
C GLY A 144 6.54 2.33 -8.08
N ALA A 145 5.72 1.31 -8.31
CA ALA A 145 6.18 -0.01 -8.75
C ALA A 145 6.77 -0.02 -10.17
N SER A 146 6.33 0.91 -11.03
CA SER A 146 6.88 1.09 -12.39
C SER A 146 8.21 1.84 -12.40
N CYS A 147 8.56 2.53 -11.30
CA CYS A 147 9.80 3.28 -11.17
C CYS A 147 10.98 2.31 -11.19
N ASN A 148 11.85 2.44 -12.18
CA ASN A 148 12.99 1.55 -12.39
C ASN A 148 14.27 2.03 -11.68
N VAL A 149 14.20 3.17 -10.99
CA VAL A 149 15.29 3.76 -10.21
C VAL A 149 14.93 3.77 -8.73
N ASP A 150 15.85 3.33 -7.88
CA ASP A 150 15.74 3.55 -6.43
C ASP A 150 16.18 4.97 -6.08
N MET A 151 15.20 5.87 -5.90
CA MET A 151 15.47 7.26 -5.51
C MET A 151 15.99 7.42 -4.08
N THR A 152 15.89 6.37 -3.26
CA THR A 152 16.25 6.40 -1.84
C THR A 152 17.65 5.83 -1.56
N HIS A 153 18.28 5.22 -2.56
CA HIS A 153 19.60 4.61 -2.41
C HIS A 153 20.48 4.84 -3.64
N GLN A 154 21.60 5.55 -3.45
CA GLN A 154 22.64 5.78 -4.48
C GLN A 154 22.13 6.36 -5.81
N TRP A 155 21.07 7.15 -5.78
CA TRP A 155 20.47 7.74 -6.98
C TRP A 155 21.39 8.76 -7.66
N LYS A 156 21.80 8.50 -8.91
CA LYS A 156 22.65 9.38 -9.72
C LYS A 156 21.84 10.44 -10.49
N TYR A 157 21.14 11.32 -9.78
CA TYR A 157 20.27 12.32 -10.37
C TYR A 157 20.99 13.40 -11.21
N TRP A 158 22.30 13.63 -10.99
CA TRP A 158 23.07 14.64 -11.74
C TRP A 158 23.01 14.48 -13.25
N SER A 159 22.98 13.22 -13.73
CA SER A 159 22.87 12.92 -15.16
C SER A 159 21.51 13.30 -15.77
N LEU A 160 20.49 13.53 -14.93
CA LEU A 160 19.12 13.84 -15.32
C LEU A 160 18.83 15.35 -15.31
N MET A 161 19.61 16.13 -14.56
CA MET A 161 19.44 17.58 -14.39
C MET A 161 19.37 18.41 -15.70
N PRO A 162 20.15 18.10 -16.76
CA PRO A 162 20.07 18.90 -17.99
C PRO A 162 18.87 18.54 -18.88
N LEU A 163 18.12 17.49 -18.55
CA LEU A 163 17.04 16.98 -19.39
C LEU A 163 15.69 17.66 -19.05
N PRO A 164 14.80 17.84 -20.04
CA PRO A 164 13.41 18.18 -19.78
C PRO A 164 12.72 17.19 -18.83
N LEU A 165 11.79 17.69 -18.01
CA LEU A 165 11.17 16.89 -16.94
C LEU A 165 10.46 15.63 -17.45
N ASP A 166 9.86 15.68 -18.64
CA ASP A 166 9.17 14.53 -19.23
C ASP A 166 10.15 13.43 -19.66
N GLU A 167 11.32 13.80 -20.19
CA GLU A 167 12.40 12.84 -20.47
C GLU A 167 12.98 12.22 -19.19
N VAL A 168 13.08 13.01 -18.11
CA VAL A 168 13.50 12.50 -16.80
C VAL A 168 12.50 11.47 -16.27
N ARG A 169 11.19 11.74 -16.40
CA ARG A 169 10.13 10.82 -15.97
C ARG A 169 10.18 9.52 -16.74
N GLU A 170 10.31 9.59 -18.06
CA GLU A 170 10.42 8.41 -18.92
C GLU A 170 11.65 7.57 -18.54
N LYS A 171 12.81 8.20 -18.37
CA LYS A 171 14.05 7.50 -17.96
C LYS A 171 13.93 6.80 -16.61
N CYS A 172 13.20 7.40 -15.66
CA CYS A 172 12.96 6.82 -14.34
C CYS A 172 11.78 5.84 -14.29
N GLY A 173 11.08 5.58 -15.40
CA GLY A 173 9.85 4.77 -15.40
C GLY A 173 8.71 5.39 -14.57
N LEU A 174 8.75 6.71 -14.35
CA LEU A 174 7.82 7.44 -13.50
C LEU A 174 6.59 7.83 -14.30
N LEU A 175 5.56 6.98 -14.23
CA LEU A 175 4.25 7.23 -14.84
C LEU A 175 3.68 8.59 -14.39
N PRO A 176 2.84 9.25 -15.24
CA PRO A 176 2.23 10.52 -14.91
C PRO A 176 1.31 10.42 -13.68
N LYS A 177 0.99 11.56 -13.07
CA LYS A 177 -0.06 11.61 -12.05
C LYS A 177 -1.37 11.14 -12.70
N LEU A 178 -2.24 10.51 -11.90
CA LEU A 178 -3.59 10.27 -12.37
C LEU A 178 -4.15 11.66 -12.64
N GLU A 179 -4.56 11.93 -13.88
CA GLU A 179 -5.30 13.17 -14.11
C GLU A 179 -6.52 13.09 -13.19
N ALA A 180 -6.65 14.08 -12.30
CA ALA A 180 -7.90 14.25 -11.58
C ALA A 180 -8.97 14.26 -12.66
N LYS A 181 -10.05 13.47 -12.51
CA LYS A 181 -11.23 13.64 -13.35
C LYS A 181 -11.46 15.15 -13.46
N ARG A 182 -11.24 15.72 -14.65
CA ARG A 182 -11.53 17.12 -14.90
C ARG A 182 -13.03 17.26 -14.70
N GLU A 183 -13.34 17.81 -13.54
CA GLU A 183 -14.58 18.46 -13.14
C GLU A 183 -15.84 17.58 -13.05
N ALA A 184 -16.59 17.94 -12.01
CA ALA A 184 -17.97 17.58 -11.77
C ALA A 184 -18.81 17.54 -13.05
N ALA A 185 -19.62 16.49 -13.16
CA ALA A 185 -20.97 16.57 -13.67
C ALA A 185 -21.89 16.08 -12.56
#